data_AF-S4RGQ8-F1
#
_entry.id   AF-S4RGQ8-F1
#
_cell.length_a   1.000
_cell.length_b   1.000
_cell.length_c   1.000
_cell.angle_alpha   90.00
_cell.angle_beta   90.00
_cell.angle_gamma   90.00
#
_symmetry.space_group_name_H-M   'P 1'
#
loop_
_entity.id
_entity.type
_entity.pdbx_description
1 polymer ?
#
loop_
_entity_poly.entity_id
_entity_poly.type
_entity_poly.pdbx_seq_one_letter_code
_entity_poly.pdbx_strand_id
1 'polypeptide(L)'
;IVRPSAGLEVTVDFLTEVDKLVQLIESPIFTYLRLQLLDVESLPYLIKALYGLLMLLPQSSAFTLLRQRLACVPDPQLMVADLSPPFSPIRKRRREGMDAQKNSTEHQELLRNFEQMQVRHQQAKRQRQG
;
A
#
# COMPACT_ATOMS: atom_id res chain seq x y z
N ILE A 1 13.34 -5.08 -10.56
CA ILE A 1 13.64 -3.97 -9.62
C ILE A 1 12.58 -2.90 -9.86
N VAL A 2 11.59 -2.81 -8.98
CA VAL A 2 10.51 -1.82 -9.08
C VAL A 2 11.11 -0.45 -8.78
N ARG A 3 11.16 0.43 -9.78
CA ARG A 3 11.56 1.83 -9.57
C ARG A 3 10.38 2.55 -8.91
N PRO A 4 10.56 3.20 -7.75
CA PRO A 4 9.50 3.99 -7.15
C PRO A 4 9.24 5.20 -8.06
N SER A 5 8.05 5.26 -8.64
CA SER A 5 7.64 6.31 -9.60
C SER A 5 7.39 7.68 -8.95
N ALA A 6 7.67 7.83 -7.64
CA ALA A 6 7.37 9.05 -6.87
C ALA A 6 8.61 9.80 -6.35
N GLY A 7 9.83 9.45 -6.76
CA GLY A 7 11.05 10.10 -6.22
C GLY A 7 11.28 9.83 -4.73
N LEU A 8 10.61 8.81 -4.18
CA LEU A 8 10.88 8.30 -2.84
C LEU A 8 12.22 7.55 -2.88
N GLU A 9 13.28 8.22 -2.44
CA GLU A 9 14.58 7.60 -2.24
C GLU A 9 14.47 6.65 -1.03
N VAL A 10 14.42 5.35 -1.29
CA VAL A 10 14.43 4.34 -0.22
C VAL A 10 15.85 4.23 0.29
N THR A 11 16.16 4.97 1.35
CA THR A 11 17.46 4.94 2.03
C THR A 11 17.48 3.91 3.16
N VAL A 12 18.68 3.50 3.57
CA VAL A 12 18.87 2.61 4.72
C VAL A 12 18.32 3.25 6.00
N ASP A 13 18.50 4.56 6.16
CA ASP A 13 17.98 5.30 7.31
C ASP A 13 16.45 5.26 7.37
N PHE A 14 15.78 5.45 6.22
CA PHE A 14 14.33 5.32 6.14
C PHE A 14 13.88 3.90 6.53
N LEU A 15 14.52 2.86 5.99
CA LEU A 15 14.19 1.47 6.33
C LEU A 15 14.42 1.17 7.81
N THR A 16 15.43 1.78 8.41
CA THR A 16 15.72 1.67 9.85
C THR A 16 14.62 2.32 10.68
N GLU A 17 14.09 3.47 10.27
CA GLU A 17 12.94 4.09 10.94
C GLU A 17 11.66 3.27 10.79
N VAL A 18 11.42 2.67 9.63
CA VAL A 18 10.29 1.75 9.44
C VAL A 18 10.43 0.51 10.33
N ASP A 19 11.64 -0.05 10.50
CA ASP A 19 11.92 -1.15 11.42
C ASP A 19 11.57 -0.75 12.87
N LYS A 20 12.07 0.40 13.34
CA LYS A 20 11.74 0.93 14.68
C LYS A 20 10.24 1.12 14.87
N LEU A 21 9.52 1.60 13.86
CA LEU A 21 8.07 1.74 13.90
C LEU A 21 7.38 0.38 14.09
N VAL A 22 7.82 -0.67 13.38
CA VAL A 22 7.28 -2.01 13.55
C VAL A 22 7.57 -2.57 14.95
N GLN A 23 8.77 -2.37 15.48
CA GLN A 23 9.11 -2.75 16.84
C GLN A 23 8.23 -2.02 17.86
N LEU A 24 7.95 -0.74 17.63
CA LEU A 24 7.08 0.06 18.46
C LEU A 24 5.63 -0.46 18.42
N ILE A 25 5.11 -0.84 17.25
CA ILE A 25 3.77 -1.43 17.10
C ILE A 25 3.65 -2.71 17.93
N GLU A 26 4.70 -3.53 18.02
CA GLU A 26 4.70 -4.75 18.84
C GLU A 26 4.94 -4.52 20.34
N SER A 27 5.36 -3.32 20.72
CA SER A 27 5.57 -2.99 22.12
C SER A 27 4.25 -2.95 22.91
N PRO A 28 4.29 -3.15 24.25
CA PRO A 28 3.08 -3.18 25.07
C PRO A 28 2.21 -1.93 24.97
N ILE A 29 2.79 -0.76 24.68
CA ILE A 29 2.05 0.52 24.60
C ILE A 29 1.03 0.52 23.44
N PHE A 30 1.26 -0.31 22.40
CA PHE A 30 0.39 -0.47 21.25
C PHE A 30 -0.52 -1.70 21.33
N THR A 31 -0.68 -2.30 22.51
CA THR A 31 -1.57 -3.48 22.68
C THR A 31 -2.99 -3.22 22.19
N TYR A 32 -3.55 -2.04 22.44
CA TYR A 32 -4.88 -1.67 21.95
C TYR A 32 -4.95 -1.57 20.43
N LEU A 33 -3.95 -0.97 19.78
CA LEU A 33 -3.87 -0.93 18.30
C LEU A 33 -3.85 -2.34 17.72
N ARG A 34 -3.12 -3.24 18.36
CA ARG A 34 -3.03 -4.62 17.86
C ARG A 34 -4.30 -5.43 18.12
N LEU A 35 -5.08 -5.12 19.16
CA LEU A 35 -6.41 -5.69 19.36
C LEU A 35 -7.40 -5.15 18.31
N GLN A 36 -7.28 -3.87 17.96
CA GLN A 36 -8.06 -3.24 16.90
C GLN A 36 -7.85 -3.90 15.52
N LEU A 37 -6.71 -4.56 15.28
CA LEU A 37 -6.49 -5.34 14.06
C LEU A 37 -7.44 -6.54 13.91
N LEU A 38 -8.02 -7.02 15.00
CA LEU A 38 -9.02 -8.09 14.95
C LEU A 38 -10.38 -7.59 14.45
N ASP A 39 -10.63 -6.29 14.53
CA ASP A 39 -11.85 -5.64 14.04
C ASP A 39 -11.62 -5.10 12.62
N VAL A 40 -11.52 -6.06 11.69
CA VAL A 40 -11.16 -5.82 10.28
C VAL A 40 -12.19 -4.96 9.56
N GLU A 41 -13.47 -5.06 9.94
CA GLU A 41 -14.57 -4.34 9.28
C GLU A 41 -14.59 -2.86 9.65
N SER A 42 -14.26 -2.51 10.89
CA SER A 42 -14.26 -1.10 11.33
C SER A 42 -12.98 -0.36 10.95
N LEU A 43 -11.85 -1.06 10.77
CA LEU A 43 -10.53 -0.46 10.53
C LEU A 43 -9.79 -1.04 9.30
N PRO A 44 -10.39 -1.06 8.10
CA PRO A 44 -9.78 -1.66 6.90
C PRO A 44 -8.49 -0.95 6.46
N TYR A 45 -8.39 0.37 6.70
CA TYR A 45 -7.22 1.16 6.32
C TYR A 45 -6.01 0.90 7.22
N LEU A 46 -6.22 0.49 8.48
CA LEU A 46 -5.12 0.15 9.39
C LEU A 46 -4.37 -1.07 8.87
N ILE A 47 -5.10 -2.12 8.51
CA ILE A 47 -4.54 -3.35 7.95
C ILE A 47 -3.83 -3.05 6.62
N LYS A 48 -4.47 -2.26 5.74
CA LYS A 48 -3.85 -1.84 4.47
C LYS A 48 -2.56 -1.04 4.67
N ALA A 49 -2.51 -0.16 5.67
CA ALA A 49 -1.31 0.59 6.01
C ALA A 49 -0.20 -0.34 6.50
N LEU A 50 -0.50 -1.31 7.36
CA LEU A 50 0.48 -2.30 7.84
C LEU A 50 1.01 -3.19 6.70
N TYR A 51 0.17 -3.63 5.76
CA TYR A 51 0.67 -4.31 4.55
C TYR A 51 1.53 -3.40 3.67
N GLY A 52 1.22 -2.10 3.62
CA GLY A 52 2.07 -1.09 2.97
C GLY A 52 3.45 -1.01 3.61
N LEU A 53 3.52 -0.95 4.95
CA LEU A 53 4.79 -1.00 5.68
C LEU A 53 5.53 -2.32 5.43
N LEU A 54 4.82 -3.44 5.43
CA LEU A 54 5.40 -4.76 5.13
C LEU A 54 6.04 -4.81 3.74
N MET A 55 5.43 -4.14 2.74
CA MET A 55 5.95 -4.08 1.37
C MET A 55 7.16 -3.14 1.20
N LEU A 56 7.41 -2.25 2.17
CA LEU A 56 8.59 -1.39 2.18
C LEU A 56 9.81 -2.06 2.84
N LEU A 57 9.57 -2.99 3.76
CA LEU A 57 10.63 -3.64 4.51
C LEU A 57 11.41 -4.66 3.66
N PRO A 58 12.75 -4.74 3.80
CA PRO A 58 13.51 -5.90 3.32
C PRO A 58 13.12 -7.15 4.13
N GLN A 59 13.60 -8.34 3.75
CA GLN A 59 13.37 -9.59 4.49
C GLN A 59 14.13 -9.62 5.84
N SER A 60 13.81 -8.70 6.73
CA SER A 60 14.38 -8.50 8.06
C SER A 60 13.55 -9.17 9.16
N SER A 61 14.00 -9.01 10.40
CA SER A 61 13.24 -9.39 11.59
C SER A 61 11.91 -8.64 11.68
N ALA A 62 11.88 -7.32 11.46
CA ALA A 62 10.64 -6.53 11.43
C ALA A 62 9.66 -7.03 10.35
N PHE A 63 10.14 -7.39 9.16
CA PHE A 63 9.27 -7.97 8.14
C PHE A 63 8.63 -9.27 8.64
N THR A 64 9.43 -10.16 9.25
CA THR A 64 8.93 -11.44 9.76
C THR A 64 7.93 -11.25 10.89
N LEU A 65 8.23 -10.31 11.80
CA LEU A 65 7.41 -9.96 12.94
C LEU A 65 6.04 -9.40 12.50
N LEU A 66 6.05 -8.38 11.62
CA LEU A 66 4.83 -7.78 11.11
C LEU A 66 4.01 -8.78 10.28
N ARG A 67 4.66 -9.62 9.47
CA ARG A 67 3.98 -10.70 8.72
C ARG A 67 3.28 -11.68 9.64
N GLN A 68 3.95 -12.12 10.72
CA GLN A 68 3.35 -13.00 11.71
C GLN A 68 2.16 -12.34 12.39
N ARG A 69 2.25 -11.05 12.73
CA ARG A 69 1.12 -10.31 13.31
C ARG A 69 -0.08 -10.28 12.39
N LEU A 70 0.14 -9.94 11.12
CA LEU A 70 -0.90 -9.88 10.10
C LEU A 70 -1.47 -11.27 9.77
N ALA A 71 -0.69 -12.33 9.91
CA ALA A 71 -1.18 -13.71 9.74
C ALA A 71 -2.18 -14.14 10.83
N CYS A 72 -2.18 -13.47 11.99
CA CYS A 72 -3.17 -13.69 13.04
C CYS A 72 -4.46 -12.88 12.83
N VAL A 73 -4.48 -11.96 11.86
CA VAL A 73 -5.68 -11.18 11.53
C VAL A 73 -6.60 -12.05 10.68
N PRO A 74 -7.90 -12.17 11.02
CA PRO A 74 -8.87 -12.91 10.21
C PRO A 74 -8.89 -12.39 8.78
N ASP A 75 -8.96 -13.28 7.79
CA ASP A 75 -9.07 -12.85 6.40
C ASP A 75 -10.40 -12.10 6.21
N PRO A 76 -10.37 -10.81 5.81
CA PRO A 76 -11.58 -10.04 5.55
C PRO A 76 -12.52 -10.75 4.56
N GLN A 77 -11.98 -11.51 3.61
CA GLN A 77 -12.78 -12.25 2.63
C GLN A 77 -13.50 -13.47 3.23
N LEU A 78 -12.93 -14.07 4.28
CA LEU A 78 -13.55 -15.19 4.99
C LEU A 78 -14.61 -14.71 6.00
N MET A 79 -14.47 -13.50 6.57
CA MET A 79 -15.46 -12.95 7.50
C MET A 79 -16.79 -12.56 6.83
N VAL A 80 -16.76 -12.10 5.58
CA VAL A 80 -17.98 -11.76 4.83
C VAL A 80 -18.77 -13.01 4.39
N ALA A 81 -18.14 -14.19 4.39
CA ALA A 81 -18.79 -15.43 3.95
C ALA A 81 -19.88 -15.92 4.93
N ASP A 82 -19.75 -15.61 6.23
CA ASP A 82 -20.64 -16.14 7.28
C ASP A 82 -22.00 -15.42 7.39
N LEU A 83 -22.18 -14.30 6.67
CA LEU A 83 -23.46 -13.58 6.59
C LEU A 83 -24.20 -13.81 5.26
N SER A 84 -23.66 -14.65 4.35
CA SER A 84 -24.33 -14.97 3.09
C SER A 84 -24.91 -16.39 3.13
N PRO A 85 -26.20 -16.61 2.79
CA PRO A 85 -26.77 -17.95 2.74
C PRO A 85 -26.01 -18.80 1.69
N PRO A 86 -25.87 -20.14 1.91
CA PRO A 86 -24.91 -21.01 1.21
C PRO A 86 -25.16 -21.23 -0.28
N PHE A 87 -26.07 -20.47 -0.91
CA PHE A 87 -26.36 -20.56 -2.34
C PHE A 87 -26.51 -19.16 -2.95
N SER A 88 -25.39 -18.48 -3.13
CA SER A 88 -25.29 -17.39 -4.12
C SER A 88 -24.20 -17.76 -5.12
N PRO A 89 -24.54 -18.10 -6.38
CA PRO A 89 -23.51 -18.37 -7.36
C PRO A 89 -22.66 -17.11 -7.54
N ILE A 90 -21.35 -17.30 -7.40
CA ILE A 90 -20.26 -16.42 -7.77
C ILE A 90 -20.73 -15.38 -8.79
N ARG A 91 -21.00 -14.16 -8.33
CA ARG A 91 -21.15 -13.02 -9.23
C ARG A 91 -19.77 -12.75 -9.82
N LYS A 92 -19.47 -13.40 -10.95
CA LYS A 92 -18.50 -12.86 -11.92
C LYS A 92 -18.95 -11.43 -12.22
N ARG A 93 -18.26 -10.43 -11.64
CA ARG A 93 -18.32 -9.05 -12.14
C ARG A 93 -17.70 -9.06 -13.53
N ARG A 94 -18.50 -9.44 -14.53
CA ARG A 94 -18.23 -9.25 -15.94
C ARG A 94 -18.90 -7.95 -16.35
N ARG A 95 -18.25 -6.81 -16.04
CA ARG A 95 -18.44 -5.51 -16.72
C ARG A 95 -17.19 -4.66 -16.52
N GLU A 96 -16.08 -5.08 -17.13
CA GLU A 96 -14.91 -4.23 -17.39
C GLU A 96 -14.47 -4.52 -18.81
N GLY A 97 -15.11 -3.88 -19.78
CA GLY A 97 -14.81 -4.04 -21.19
C GLY A 97 -14.86 -2.75 -22.01
N MET A 98 -15.38 -1.65 -21.44
CA MET A 98 -15.50 -0.36 -22.14
C MET A 98 -14.86 0.82 -21.38
N ASP A 99 -14.65 0.74 -20.06
CA ASP A 99 -14.08 1.85 -19.28
C ASP A 99 -12.55 1.78 -19.12
N ALA A 100 -11.95 0.58 -19.25
CA ALA A 100 -10.51 0.38 -19.11
C ALA A 100 -9.71 1.07 -20.24
N GLN A 101 -10.27 1.15 -21.45
CA GLN A 101 -9.60 1.78 -22.59
C GLN A 101 -9.55 3.30 -22.43
N LYS A 102 -10.62 3.94 -21.94
CA LYS A 102 -10.70 5.39 -21.76
C LYS A 102 -9.73 5.87 -20.67
N ASN A 103 -9.71 5.16 -19.54
CA ASN A 103 -8.81 5.50 -18.43
C ASN A 103 -7.33 5.23 -18.77
N SER A 104 -7.04 4.24 -19.62
CA SER A 104 -5.67 3.97 -20.09
C SER A 104 -5.16 5.10 -20.98
N THR A 105 -6.01 5.61 -21.90
CA THR A 105 -5.65 6.73 -22.77
C THR A 105 -5.48 8.02 -21.98
N GLU A 106 -6.39 8.32 -21.05
CA GLU A 106 -6.31 9.51 -20.17
C GLU A 106 -5.06 9.46 -19.27
N HIS A 107 -4.73 8.29 -18.72
CA HIS A 107 -3.53 8.11 -17.90
C HIS A 107 -2.23 8.26 -18.73
N GLN A 108 -2.21 7.78 -19.97
CA GLN A 108 -1.05 7.97 -20.87
C GLN A 108 -0.84 9.45 -21.22
N GLU A 109 -1.92 10.22 -21.43
CA GLU A 109 -1.82 11.65 -21.69
C GLU A 109 -1.33 12.44 -20.46
N LEU A 110 -1.83 12.12 -19.27
CA LEU A 110 -1.40 12.74 -18.01
C LEU A 110 0.08 12.46 -17.72
N LEU A 111 0.56 11.24 -17.98
CA LEU A 111 1.98 10.89 -17.82
C LEU A 111 2.87 11.70 -18.76
N ARG A 112 2.50 11.84 -20.03
CA ARG A 112 3.25 12.66 -20.99
C ARG A 112 3.31 14.13 -20.56
N ASN A 113 2.20 14.67 -20.07
CA ASN A 113 2.14 16.05 -19.57
C ASN A 113 3.04 16.24 -18.34
N PHE A 114 3.04 15.26 -17.44
CA PHE A 114 3.89 15.27 -16.26
C PHE A 114 5.38 15.22 -16.63
N GLU A 115 5.79 14.33 -17.53
CA GLU A 115 7.17 14.24 -18.02
C GLU A 115 7.64 15.56 -18.66
N GLN A 116 6.78 16.19 -19.49
CA GLN A 116 7.11 17.49 -20.08
C GLN A 116 7.24 18.60 -19.04
N MET A 117 6.38 18.59 -18.01
CA MET A 117 6.45 19.56 -16.92
C MET A 117 7.74 19.38 -16.11
N GLN A 118 8.17 18.14 -15.86
CA GLN A 118 9.43 17.86 -15.19
C GLN A 118 10.65 18.33 -15.98
N VAL A 119 10.69 18.07 -17.29
CA VAL A 119 11.78 18.55 -18.17
C VAL A 119 11.86 20.09 -18.15
N ARG A 120 10.71 20.76 -18.25
CA ARG A 120 10.65 22.24 -18.16
C ARG A 120 11.16 22.73 -16.81
N HIS A 121 10.75 22.11 -15.71
CA HIS A 121 11.18 22.50 -14.37
C HIS A 121 12.68 22.25 -14.16
N GLN A 122 13.21 21.15 -14.71
CA GLN A 122 14.63 20.80 -14.63
C GLN A 122 15.51 21.76 -15.46
N GLN A 123 15.03 22.19 -16.62
CA GLN A 123 15.69 23.23 -17.44
C GLN A 123 15.67 24.61 -16.76
N ALA A 124 14.54 25.01 -16.18
CA ALA A 124 14.43 26.26 -15.43
C ALA A 124 15.34 26.29 -14.19
N LYS A 125 15.47 25.16 -13.49
CA LYS A 125 16.38 25.03 -12.34
C LYS A 125 17.85 25.13 -12.77
N ARG A 126 18.22 24.57 -13.93
CA ARG A 126 19.57 24.69 -14.51
C ARG A 126 19.92 26.11 -14.94
N GLN A 127 18.97 26.87 -15.48
CA GLN A 127 19.18 28.28 -15.85
C GLN A 127 19.32 29.22 -14.65
N ARG A 128 18.85 28.83 -13.47
CA ARG A 128 19.00 29.60 -12.22
C ARG A 128 20.28 29.29 -11.44
N GLN A 129 21.05 28.28 -11.85
CA GLN A 129 22.29 27.84 -11.21
C GLN A 129 23.55 28.11 -12.05
N GLY A 130 23.42 28.86 -13.15
CA GLY A 130 24.52 29.53 -13.84
C GLY A 130 24.39 31.03 -13.65
#